data_AF-A0A7W7LGQ6-F1
#
_entry.id   AF-A0A7W7LGQ6-F1
#
_cell.length_a   1.000
_cell.length_b   1.000
_cell.length_c   1.000
_cell.angle_alpha   90.00
_cell.angle_beta   90.00
_cell.angle_gamma   90.00
#
_symmetry.space_group_name_H-M   'P 1'
#
loop_
_entity.id
_entity.type
_entity.pdbx_description
1 polymer ?
#
loop_
_entity_poly.entity_id
_entity_poly.type
_entity_poly.pdbx_seq_one_letter_code
_entity_poly.pdbx_strand_id
1 'polypeptide(L)'
;MPSTFGTHSEVAKTVELLRTALPPLEKHRQSLETELTAVTERLESVRAALHSLQLLSSATPTPQPEAGEPTPAKRKAGSRVKAKTPAKARTAVTSKATVTSKAAVTSKARKPSAAKAAASPAPAAPQPVLPKQRIQGLTRNLVAYLARADAPVRAREAALALGREDTPGSINAVRTALERLVKAGRAQRTGRGLYEATSAG
;
A
#
# COMPACT_ATOMS: atom_id res chain seq x y z
N MET A 1 23.95 -29.88 42.78
CA MET A 1 23.59 -28.45 42.72
C MET A 1 22.65 -28.24 41.53
N PRO A 2 21.36 -27.95 41.75
CA PRO A 2 20.36 -27.88 40.68
C PRO A 2 20.31 -26.49 40.02
N SER A 3 20.52 -26.44 38.71
CA SER A 3 20.38 -25.24 37.87
C SER A 3 19.08 -25.29 37.06
N THR A 4 17.96 -24.90 37.65
CA THR A 4 16.64 -24.91 36.97
C THR A 4 15.82 -23.62 37.12
N PHE A 5 16.35 -22.56 37.75
CA PHE A 5 15.57 -21.34 38.01
C PHE A 5 15.55 -20.29 36.87
N GLY A 6 16.23 -20.54 35.74
CA GLY A 6 16.25 -19.61 34.60
C GLY A 6 15.05 -19.74 33.65
N THR A 7 14.56 -20.96 33.43
CA THR A 7 13.52 -21.25 32.42
C THR A 7 12.13 -20.81 32.86
N HIS A 8 11.79 -20.95 34.15
CA HIS A 8 10.47 -20.55 34.65
C HIS A 8 10.22 -19.03 34.54
N SER A 9 11.26 -18.20 34.71
CA SER A 9 11.15 -16.74 34.56
C SER A 9 11.01 -16.33 33.09
N GLU A 10 11.71 -17.01 32.18
CA GLU A 10 11.62 -16.75 30.74
C GLU A 10 10.26 -17.15 30.17
N VAL A 11 9.75 -18.33 30.55
CA VAL A 11 8.41 -18.79 30.16
C VAL A 11 7.34 -17.84 30.69
N ALA A 12 7.45 -17.36 31.94
CA ALA A 12 6.52 -16.37 32.50
C ALA A 12 6.52 -15.06 31.68
N LYS A 13 7.69 -14.56 31.29
CA LYS A 13 7.82 -13.37 30.43
C LYS A 13 7.18 -13.59 29.05
N THR A 14 7.37 -14.76 28.44
CA THR A 14 6.72 -15.10 27.16
C THR A 14 5.22 -15.19 27.30
N VAL A 15 4.70 -15.75 28.41
CA VAL A 15 3.26 -15.81 28.70
C VAL A 15 2.67 -14.40 28.87
N GLU A 16 3.36 -13.49 29.56
CA GLU A 16 2.93 -12.09 29.66
C GLU A 16 2.95 -11.37 28.31
N LEU A 17 3.97 -11.63 27.48
CA LEU A 17 4.05 -11.07 26.13
C LEU A 17 2.89 -11.58 25.25
N LEU A 18 2.58 -12.87 25.30
CA LEU A 18 1.47 -13.45 24.54
C LEU A 18 0.11 -12.94 25.05
N ARG A 19 -0.08 -12.81 26.36
CA ARG A 19 -1.30 -12.25 26.97
C ARG A 19 -1.51 -10.79 26.59
N THR A 20 -0.45 -10.02 26.48
CA THR A 20 -0.52 -8.60 26.06
C THR A 20 -0.71 -8.46 24.54
N ALA A 21 -0.19 -9.40 23.76
CA ALA A 21 -0.34 -9.41 22.30
C ALA A 21 -1.69 -9.94 21.80
N LEU A 22 -2.44 -10.71 22.60
CA LEU A 22 -3.74 -11.27 22.19
C LEU A 22 -4.83 -10.20 21.92
N PRO A 23 -5.12 -9.27 22.85
CA PRO A 23 -6.16 -8.25 22.64
C PRO A 23 -6.01 -7.39 21.37
N PRO A 24 -4.80 -6.88 21.00
CA PRO A 24 -4.67 -6.12 19.77
C PRO A 24 -4.88 -6.97 18.51
N LEU A 25 -4.54 -8.26 18.54
CA LEU A 25 -4.82 -9.18 17.41
C LEU A 25 -6.31 -9.43 17.25
N GLU A 26 -7.06 -9.60 18.34
CA GLU A 26 -8.51 -9.75 18.31
C GLU A 26 -9.19 -8.49 17.75
N LYS A 27 -8.75 -7.30 18.17
CA LYS A 27 -9.22 -6.03 17.60
C LYS A 27 -8.94 -5.92 16.11
N HIS A 28 -7.74 -6.32 15.68
CA HIS A 28 -7.39 -6.30 14.26
C HIS A 28 -8.28 -7.25 13.45
N ARG A 29 -8.54 -8.45 13.96
CA ARG A 29 -9.48 -9.40 13.36
C ARG A 29 -10.87 -8.80 13.21
N GLN A 30 -11.42 -8.19 14.26
CA GLN A 30 -12.74 -7.55 14.21
C GLN A 30 -12.80 -6.41 13.18
N SER A 31 -11.73 -5.60 13.10
CA SER A 31 -11.61 -4.55 12.08
C SER A 31 -11.67 -5.14 10.67
N LEU A 32 -10.90 -6.21 10.41
CA LEU A 32 -10.91 -6.89 9.12
C LEU A 32 -12.26 -7.50 8.79
N GLU A 33 -12.95 -8.11 9.77
CA GLU A 33 -14.30 -8.63 9.58
C GLU A 33 -15.28 -7.51 9.18
N THR A 34 -15.16 -6.33 9.79
CA THR A 34 -15.99 -5.15 9.46
C THR A 34 -15.67 -4.60 8.06
N GLU A 35 -14.39 -4.58 7.67
CA GLU A 35 -13.98 -4.19 6.33
C GLU A 35 -14.50 -5.16 5.27
N LEU A 36 -14.47 -6.47 5.55
CA LEU A 36 -15.02 -7.48 4.64
C LEU A 36 -16.53 -7.28 4.45
N THR A 37 -17.29 -7.02 5.51
CA THR A 37 -18.72 -6.73 5.38
C THR A 37 -18.99 -5.48 4.55
N ALA A 38 -18.20 -4.41 4.74
CA ALA A 38 -18.33 -3.19 3.95
C ALA A 38 -18.00 -3.42 2.47
N VAL A 39 -16.98 -4.26 2.18
CA VAL A 39 -16.63 -4.63 0.80
C VAL A 39 -17.72 -5.49 0.16
N THR A 40 -18.32 -6.43 0.89
CA THR A 40 -19.42 -7.24 0.36
C THR A 40 -20.64 -6.40 0.03
N GLU A 41 -21.03 -5.47 0.90
CA GLU A 41 -22.14 -4.53 0.63
C GLU A 41 -21.85 -3.67 -0.61
N ARG A 42 -20.61 -3.19 -0.74
CA ARG A 42 -20.19 -2.44 -1.92
C ARG A 42 -20.24 -3.30 -3.19
N LEU A 43 -19.82 -4.55 -3.13
CA LEU A 43 -19.89 -5.47 -4.27
C LEU A 43 -21.33 -5.75 -4.68
N GLU A 44 -22.24 -5.95 -3.72
CA GLU A 44 -23.67 -6.12 -3.99
C GLU A 44 -24.27 -4.87 -4.63
N SER A 45 -23.95 -3.69 -4.11
CA SER A 45 -24.38 -2.42 -4.69
C SER A 45 -23.89 -2.24 -6.13
N VAL A 46 -22.61 -2.55 -6.40
CA VAL A 46 -22.04 -2.47 -7.76
C VAL A 46 -22.69 -3.49 -8.69
N ARG A 47 -22.92 -4.72 -8.23
CA ARG A 47 -23.64 -5.75 -9.02
C ARG A 47 -25.07 -5.32 -9.34
N ALA A 48 -25.80 -4.77 -8.37
CA ALA A 48 -27.15 -4.25 -8.58
C ALA A 48 -27.17 -3.09 -9.58
N ALA A 49 -26.21 -2.17 -9.49
CA ALA A 49 -26.07 -1.07 -10.44
C ALA A 49 -25.70 -1.55 -11.86
N LEU A 50 -24.82 -2.54 -11.99
CA LEU A 50 -24.52 -3.14 -13.29
C LEU A 50 -25.73 -3.85 -13.89
N HIS A 51 -26.49 -4.58 -13.07
CA HIS A 51 -27.71 -5.24 -13.51
C HIS A 51 -28.77 -4.23 -13.99
N SER A 52 -28.97 -3.12 -13.26
CA SER A 52 -29.92 -2.08 -13.69
C SER A 52 -29.48 -1.39 -14.99
N LEU A 53 -28.17 -1.16 -15.18
CA LEU A 53 -27.63 -0.63 -16.43
C LEU A 53 -27.75 -1.64 -17.58
N GLN A 54 -27.58 -2.94 -17.32
CA GLN A 54 -27.81 -3.99 -18.31
C GLN A 54 -29.26 -4.04 -18.74
N LEU A 55 -30.21 -3.97 -17.80
CA LEU A 55 -31.64 -3.92 -18.11
C LEU A 55 -31.99 -2.71 -19.00
N LEU A 56 -31.45 -1.53 -18.68
CA LEU A 56 -31.61 -0.32 -19.50
C LEU A 56 -30.96 -0.45 -20.88
N SER A 57 -29.82 -1.13 -20.98
CA SER A 57 -29.12 -1.36 -22.24
C SER A 57 -29.76 -2.43 -23.11
N SER A 58 -30.40 -3.45 -22.51
CA SER A 58 -31.11 -4.51 -23.22
C SER A 58 -32.56 -4.13 -23.53
N ALA A 59 -33.10 -3.11 -22.86
CA ALA A 59 -34.35 -2.47 -23.24
C ALA A 59 -34.12 -1.62 -24.51
N THR A 60 -33.99 -2.28 -25.66
CA THR A 60 -34.27 -1.64 -26.93
C THR A 60 -35.69 -1.08 -26.85
N PRO A 61 -35.92 0.23 -27.09
CA PRO A 61 -37.27 0.76 -27.20
C PRO A 61 -37.89 0.15 -28.46
N THR A 62 -38.65 -0.92 -28.31
CA THR A 62 -39.59 -1.34 -29.34
C THR A 62 -40.64 -0.24 -29.41
N PRO A 63 -40.81 0.46 -30.56
CA PRO A 63 -41.88 1.44 -30.69
C PRO A 63 -43.21 0.69 -30.60
N GLN A 64 -43.90 0.86 -29.47
CA GLN A 64 -45.30 0.50 -29.36
C GLN A 64 -46.10 1.49 -30.22
N PRO A 65 -46.91 1.02 -31.18
CA PRO A 65 -47.63 1.89 -32.09
C PRO A 65 -48.67 2.72 -31.32
N GLU A 66 -48.85 3.97 -31.77
CA GLU A 66 -49.91 4.87 -31.33
C GLU A 66 -51.28 4.20 -31.31
N ALA A 67 -52.04 4.44 -30.24
CA ALA A 67 -53.49 4.54 -30.29
C ALA A 67 -54.00 5.37 -29.10
N GLY A 68 -54.26 6.67 -29.36
CA GLY A 68 -55.30 7.43 -28.65
C GLY A 68 -54.84 8.56 -27.72
N GLU A 69 -54.67 9.78 -28.26
CA GLU A 69 -55.20 11.00 -27.60
C GLU A 69 -56.75 10.92 -27.55
N PRO A 70 -57.49 11.63 -26.65
CA PRO A 70 -57.25 13.03 -26.21
C PRO A 70 -57.52 13.28 -24.70
N THR A 71 -56.97 14.29 -24.02
CA THR A 71 -57.47 15.69 -23.95
C THR A 71 -56.74 16.44 -22.82
N PRO A 72 -56.70 17.78 -22.84
CA PRO A 72 -55.85 18.60 -21.97
C PRO A 72 -56.54 19.02 -20.66
N ALA A 73 -55.91 18.77 -19.51
CA ALA A 73 -56.33 19.32 -18.23
C ALA A 73 -55.37 20.43 -17.77
N LYS A 74 -55.88 21.67 -17.86
CA LYS A 74 -55.39 22.88 -17.18
C LYS A 74 -54.97 22.59 -15.74
N ARG A 75 -53.82 23.14 -15.32
CA ARG A 75 -53.70 23.78 -14.00
C ARG A 75 -52.64 24.89 -13.99
N LYS A 76 -53.07 26.01 -13.42
CA LYS A 76 -52.44 27.33 -13.39
C LYS A 76 -51.27 27.41 -12.41
N ALA A 77 -50.39 28.38 -12.72
CA ALA A 77 -49.71 29.31 -11.82
C ALA A 77 -48.69 28.77 -10.80
N GLY A 78 -47.45 29.24 -10.94
CA GLY A 78 -46.43 29.07 -9.90
C GLY A 78 -45.07 29.66 -10.26
N SER A 79 -44.95 30.98 -10.10
CA SER A 79 -43.75 31.72 -9.67
C SER A 79 -42.40 31.49 -10.38
N ARG A 80 -42.03 32.50 -11.17
CA ARG A 80 -40.67 32.80 -11.63
C ARG A 80 -39.85 33.25 -10.42
N VAL A 81 -38.97 32.39 -9.90
CA VAL A 81 -37.92 32.79 -8.95
C VAL A 81 -36.54 32.48 -9.51
N LYS A 82 -35.73 33.53 -9.40
CA LYS A 82 -34.39 33.80 -9.90
C LYS A 82 -33.37 33.18 -8.93
N ALA A 83 -32.46 32.33 -9.40
CA ALA A 83 -31.23 31.96 -8.66
C ALA A 83 -30.14 31.57 -9.67
N LYS A 84 -29.29 32.53 -10.07
CA LYS A 84 -27.90 32.68 -9.61
C LYS A 84 -27.02 31.46 -9.90
N THR A 85 -26.48 31.47 -11.12
CA THR A 85 -25.19 30.89 -11.50
C THR A 85 -24.05 31.58 -10.72
N PRO A 86 -23.12 30.83 -10.11
CA PRO A 86 -21.77 31.34 -9.87
C PRO A 86 -20.84 30.88 -11.00
N ALA A 87 -20.30 31.89 -11.68
CA ALA A 87 -19.32 31.77 -12.74
C ALA A 87 -17.98 31.23 -12.22
N LYS A 88 -17.42 30.33 -13.03
CA LYS A 88 -16.07 29.79 -12.95
C LYS A 88 -15.08 30.83 -13.49
N ALA A 89 -14.26 31.42 -12.63
CA ALA A 89 -13.10 32.22 -13.04
C ALA A 89 -11.81 31.43 -12.79
N ARG A 90 -11.08 31.16 -13.87
CA ARG A 90 -9.69 30.68 -13.90
C ARG A 90 -8.73 31.86 -13.73
N THR A 91 -7.44 31.51 -13.60
CA THR A 91 -6.21 32.31 -13.81
C THR A 91 -5.80 33.23 -12.64
N ALA A 92 -4.53 33.35 -12.24
CA ALA A 92 -3.26 32.95 -12.85
C ALA A 92 -2.13 32.80 -11.80
N VAL A 93 -1.07 32.13 -12.27
CA VAL A 93 0.29 32.00 -11.74
C VAL A 93 0.93 33.28 -11.18
N THR A 94 1.81 33.14 -10.19
CA THR A 94 3.08 33.90 -10.12
C THR A 94 4.14 33.12 -9.34
N SER A 95 5.35 33.19 -9.87
CA SER A 95 6.58 32.51 -9.48
C SER A 95 7.65 33.56 -9.14
N LYS A 96 8.35 33.42 -8.01
CA LYS A 96 9.74 33.90 -7.77
C LYS A 96 10.15 33.50 -6.34
N ALA A 97 11.07 32.56 -6.10
CA ALA A 97 12.51 32.52 -6.34
C ALA A 97 13.36 33.34 -5.33
N THR A 98 14.11 32.57 -4.51
CA THR A 98 15.53 32.75 -4.12
C THR A 98 15.92 33.84 -3.11
N VAL A 99 16.44 33.43 -1.94
CA VAL A 99 17.78 33.88 -1.45
C VAL A 99 18.45 32.77 -0.62
N THR A 100 19.74 32.61 -0.92
CA THR A 100 20.82 31.80 -0.37
C THR A 100 21.38 32.26 0.98
N SER A 101 21.80 31.31 1.84
CA SER A 101 22.95 31.41 2.76
C SER A 101 23.27 29.99 3.26
N LYS A 102 24.34 29.30 2.84
CA LYS A 102 25.77 29.47 3.17
C LYS A 102 26.06 29.57 4.67
N ALA A 103 26.38 28.43 5.29
CA ALA A 103 27.37 28.35 6.35
C ALA A 103 27.95 26.94 6.39
N ALA A 104 29.24 26.85 6.07
CA ALA A 104 30.07 25.70 6.34
C ALA A 104 30.35 25.62 7.84
N VAL A 105 30.28 24.43 8.42
CA VAL A 105 31.10 24.11 9.60
C VAL A 105 31.57 22.67 9.52
N THR A 106 32.86 22.55 9.26
CA THR A 106 33.70 21.41 9.55
C THR A 106 33.67 21.09 11.04
N SER A 107 33.39 19.85 11.43
CA SER A 107 33.92 19.31 12.68
C SER A 107 34.29 17.84 12.51
N LYS A 108 35.60 17.65 12.63
CA LYS A 108 36.33 16.39 12.61
C LYS A 108 36.41 15.87 14.04
N ALA A 109 36.46 14.54 14.16
CA ALA A 109 36.83 13.74 15.33
C ALA A 109 35.75 13.54 16.43
N ARG A 110 35.36 12.28 16.66
CA ARG A 110 36.08 11.39 17.59
C ARG A 110 35.66 9.93 17.43
N LYS A 111 36.68 9.08 17.34
CA LYS A 111 36.67 7.64 17.62
C LYS A 111 36.25 7.43 19.08
N PRO A 112 35.59 6.32 19.40
CA PRO A 112 36.18 5.48 20.43
C PRO A 112 36.44 4.06 19.93
N SER A 113 37.70 3.66 20.06
CA SER A 113 38.14 2.27 19.98
C SER A 113 37.84 1.55 21.30
N ALA A 114 37.37 0.31 21.14
CA ALA A 114 37.62 -0.85 21.99
C ALA A 114 37.14 -0.84 23.45
N ALA A 115 36.17 -1.71 23.72
CA ALA A 115 36.33 -2.73 24.75
C ALA A 115 35.57 -3.99 24.34
N LYS A 116 36.32 -5.08 24.19
CA LYS A 116 35.87 -6.44 23.95
C LYS A 116 35.51 -7.05 25.30
N ALA A 117 34.28 -7.49 25.49
CA ALA A 117 33.92 -8.44 26.53
C ALA A 117 32.99 -9.48 25.91
N ALA A 118 33.48 -10.71 25.87
CA ALA A 118 32.76 -11.88 25.41
C ALA A 118 31.85 -12.41 26.53
N ALA A 119 30.58 -12.67 26.23
CA ALA A 119 29.76 -13.73 26.81
C ALA A 119 28.43 -13.84 26.03
N SER A 120 28.08 -15.06 25.61
CA SER A 120 26.92 -15.45 24.79
C SER A 120 25.59 -15.46 25.61
N PRO A 121 24.44 -15.92 25.06
CA PRO A 121 23.36 -15.06 24.55
C PRO A 121 22.07 -15.13 25.40
N ALA A 122 21.42 -13.99 25.62
CA ALA A 122 20.07 -13.87 26.17
C ALA A 122 19.06 -13.45 25.05
N PRO A 123 17.76 -13.78 25.17
CA PRO A 123 16.80 -13.72 24.07
C PRO A 123 16.44 -12.28 23.71
N ALA A 124 16.42 -12.01 22.41
CA ALA A 124 16.27 -10.69 21.87
C ALA A 124 14.82 -10.18 21.96
N ALA A 125 14.65 -9.08 22.69
CA ALA A 125 13.72 -8.02 22.31
C ALA A 125 13.78 -7.79 20.79
N PRO A 126 12.70 -7.35 20.10
CA PRO A 126 12.69 -7.14 18.66
C PRO A 126 13.86 -6.25 18.30
N GLN A 127 14.93 -6.87 17.80
CA GLN A 127 16.12 -6.11 17.46
C GLN A 127 15.66 -5.15 16.38
N PRO A 128 16.09 -3.87 16.42
CA PRO A 128 16.01 -3.04 15.24
C PRO A 128 16.86 -3.76 14.21
N VAL A 129 16.21 -4.60 13.40
CA VAL A 129 16.84 -5.40 12.35
C VAL A 129 17.71 -4.43 11.60
N LEU A 130 19.02 -4.66 11.75
CA LEU A 130 20.06 -3.83 11.16
C LEU A 130 19.63 -3.56 9.71
N PRO A 131 19.73 -2.32 9.22
CA PRO A 131 19.15 -1.95 7.92
C PRO A 131 19.59 -2.92 6.82
N LYS A 132 20.80 -3.48 6.95
CA LYS A 132 21.34 -4.54 6.08
C LYS A 132 20.49 -5.82 6.07
N GLN A 133 20.06 -6.35 7.22
CA GLN A 133 19.24 -7.57 7.27
C GLN A 133 17.83 -7.38 6.71
N ARG A 134 17.21 -6.22 6.94
CA ARG A 134 15.92 -5.89 6.29
C ARG A 134 16.03 -5.85 4.77
N ILE A 135 17.11 -5.25 4.26
CA ILE A 135 17.38 -5.17 2.82
C ILE A 135 17.68 -6.56 2.26
N GLN A 136 18.39 -7.40 3.00
CA GLN A 136 18.76 -8.75 2.57
C GLN A 136 17.53 -9.66 2.48
N GLY A 137 16.61 -9.58 3.46
CA GLY A 137 15.31 -10.26 3.41
C GLY A 137 14.45 -9.78 2.25
N LEU A 138 14.39 -8.45 2.00
CA LEU A 138 13.68 -7.89 0.85
C LEU A 138 14.22 -8.41 -0.48
N THR A 139 15.55 -8.49 -0.60
CA THR A 139 16.22 -8.97 -1.81
C THR A 139 15.90 -10.44 -2.07
N ARG A 140 15.93 -11.29 -1.02
CA ARG A 140 15.57 -12.71 -1.13
C ARG A 140 14.12 -12.91 -1.55
N ASN A 141 13.21 -12.14 -0.97
CA ASN A 141 11.79 -12.20 -1.31
C ASN A 141 11.51 -11.72 -2.74
N LEU A 142 12.23 -10.69 -3.21
CA LEU A 142 12.13 -10.21 -4.59
C LEU A 142 12.64 -11.24 -5.59
N VAL A 143 13.72 -11.97 -5.30
CA VAL A 143 14.19 -13.06 -6.16
C VAL A 143 13.16 -14.18 -6.24
N ALA A 144 12.61 -14.60 -5.10
CA ALA A 144 11.58 -15.64 -5.07
C ALA A 144 10.31 -15.23 -5.83
N TYR A 145 9.92 -13.95 -5.71
CA TYR A 145 8.78 -13.40 -6.44
C TYR A 145 9.04 -13.30 -7.95
N LEU A 146 10.19 -12.75 -8.36
CA LEU A 146 10.55 -12.65 -9.77
C LEU A 146 10.67 -14.03 -10.42
N ALA A 147 11.21 -15.02 -9.73
CA ALA A 147 11.28 -16.40 -10.23
C ALA A 147 9.90 -17.05 -10.47
N ARG A 148 8.85 -16.55 -9.80
CA ARG A 148 7.46 -16.97 -10.00
C ARG A 148 6.70 -16.07 -10.98
N ALA A 149 7.23 -14.88 -11.27
CA ALA A 149 6.59 -13.93 -12.15
C ALA A 149 7.07 -14.17 -13.59
N ASP A 150 6.19 -14.69 -14.44
CA ASP A 150 6.45 -14.94 -15.85
C ASP A 150 6.35 -13.69 -16.75
N ALA A 151 6.25 -12.49 -16.15
CA ALA A 151 6.08 -11.23 -16.87
C ALA A 151 6.97 -10.11 -16.32
N PRO A 152 7.35 -9.10 -17.12
CA PRO A 152 8.11 -7.94 -16.65
C PRO A 152 7.32 -7.16 -15.60
N VAL A 153 7.83 -7.09 -14.37
CA VAL A 153 7.14 -6.46 -13.23
C VAL A 153 7.72 -5.08 -12.95
N ARG A 154 6.87 -4.11 -12.60
CA ARG A 154 7.30 -2.81 -12.08
C ARG A 154 7.65 -2.89 -10.60
N ALA A 155 8.56 -2.02 -10.14
CA ALA A 155 8.91 -1.92 -8.72
C ALA A 155 7.70 -1.70 -7.79
N ARG A 156 6.66 -1.00 -8.27
CA ARG A 156 5.42 -0.77 -7.52
C ARG A 156 4.59 -2.05 -7.40
N GLU A 157 4.42 -2.78 -8.49
CA GLU A 157 3.72 -4.08 -8.50
C GLU A 157 4.44 -5.11 -7.63
N ALA A 158 5.77 -5.14 -7.69
CA ALA A 158 6.57 -5.99 -6.82
C ALA A 158 6.44 -5.61 -5.33
N ALA A 159 6.28 -4.33 -5.00
CA ALA A 159 6.01 -3.90 -3.62
C ALA A 159 4.62 -4.38 -3.16
N LEU A 160 3.59 -4.20 -4.00
CA LEU A 160 2.22 -4.64 -3.71
C LEU A 160 2.13 -6.16 -3.54
N ALA A 161 2.79 -6.93 -4.42
CA ALA A 161 2.80 -8.38 -4.35
C ALA A 161 3.52 -8.93 -3.11
N LEU A 162 4.47 -8.17 -2.56
CA LEU A 162 5.15 -8.48 -1.30
C LEU A 162 4.37 -7.99 -0.06
N GLY A 163 3.15 -7.47 -0.23
CA GLY A 163 2.33 -6.93 0.85
C GLY A 163 2.95 -5.71 1.51
N ARG A 164 3.77 -4.95 0.78
CA ARG A 164 4.39 -3.73 1.28
C ARG A 164 3.50 -2.53 1.02
N GLU A 165 3.62 -1.54 1.90
CA GLU A 165 3.00 -0.23 1.75
C GLU A 165 3.23 0.36 0.35
N ASP A 166 2.17 0.91 -0.26
CA ASP A 166 2.22 1.64 -1.54
C ASP A 166 2.73 3.08 -1.33
N THR A 167 3.88 3.18 -0.65
CA THR A 167 4.55 4.45 -0.36
C THR A 167 5.75 4.65 -1.29
N PRO A 168 6.10 5.90 -1.64
CA PRO A 168 7.26 6.18 -2.49
C PRO A 168 8.57 5.65 -1.88
N GLY A 169 8.69 5.61 -0.55
CA GLY A 169 9.85 5.03 0.14
C GLY A 169 9.97 3.52 -0.06
N SER A 170 8.86 2.78 0.06
CA SER A 170 8.81 1.33 -0.18
C SER A 170 9.16 1.00 -1.63
N ILE A 171 8.59 1.74 -2.59
CA ILE A 171 8.86 1.58 -4.03
C ILE A 171 10.34 1.85 -4.34
N ASN A 172 10.94 2.89 -3.74
CA ASN A 172 12.36 3.21 -3.93
C ASN A 172 13.29 2.14 -3.31
N ALA A 173 12.92 1.56 -2.17
CA ALA A 173 13.66 0.46 -1.57
C ALA A 173 13.64 -0.79 -2.46
N VAL A 174 12.48 -1.15 -3.00
CA VAL A 174 12.31 -2.25 -3.97
C VAL A 174 13.11 -1.98 -5.24
N ARG A 175 13.02 -0.76 -5.80
CA ARG A 175 13.81 -0.36 -6.99
C ARG A 175 15.31 -0.52 -6.74
N THR A 176 15.81 -0.05 -5.60
CA THR A 176 17.24 -0.16 -5.26
C THR A 176 17.67 -1.62 -5.09
N ALA A 177 16.80 -2.47 -4.52
CA ALA A 177 17.04 -3.90 -4.42
C ALA A 177 17.04 -4.59 -5.79
N LEU A 178 16.11 -4.22 -6.68
CA LEU A 178 16.04 -4.72 -8.06
C LEU A 178 17.29 -4.30 -8.86
N GLU A 179 17.74 -3.05 -8.76
CA GLU A 179 18.98 -2.59 -9.41
C GLU A 179 20.22 -3.35 -8.91
N ARG A 180 20.25 -3.73 -7.63
CA ARG A 180 21.30 -4.62 -7.09
C ARG A 180 21.20 -6.03 -7.63
N LEU A 181 20.00 -6.58 -7.79
CA LEU A 181 19.78 -7.89 -8.41
C LEU A 181 20.19 -7.91 -9.88
N VAL A 182 19.92 -6.83 -10.62
CA VAL A 182 20.37 -6.66 -12.01
C VAL A 182 21.90 -6.63 -12.06
N LYS A 183 22.54 -5.84 -11.19
CA LYS A 183 24.01 -5.82 -11.09
C LYS A 183 24.62 -7.17 -10.69
N ALA A 184 23.90 -7.97 -9.91
CA ALA A 184 24.30 -9.31 -9.52
C ALA A 184 23.99 -10.38 -10.59
N GLY A 185 23.42 -10.00 -11.74
CA GLY A 185 23.06 -10.92 -12.81
C GLY A 185 21.95 -11.90 -12.40
N ARG A 186 21.01 -11.47 -11.54
CA ARG A 186 19.87 -12.26 -11.06
C ARG A 186 18.51 -11.75 -11.56
N ALA A 187 18.49 -10.58 -12.19
CA ALA A 187 17.31 -9.98 -12.81
C ALA A 187 17.75 -9.19 -14.05
N GLN A 188 16.85 -8.98 -15.00
CA GLN A 188 17.10 -8.19 -16.20
C GLN A 188 16.13 -7.02 -16.29
N ARG A 189 16.60 -5.88 -16.82
CA ARG A 189 15.78 -4.69 -17.02
C ARG A 189 15.36 -4.62 -18.49
N THR A 190 14.10 -4.92 -18.76
CA THR A 190 13.55 -5.01 -20.13
C THR A 190 12.96 -3.70 -20.63
N GLY A 191 12.81 -2.68 -19.76
CA GLY A 191 12.30 -1.37 -20.17
C GLY A 191 12.37 -0.30 -19.08
N ARG A 192 11.66 0.82 -19.28
CA ARG A 192 11.57 1.93 -18.31
C ARG A 192 10.88 1.46 -17.01
N GLY A 193 11.69 0.97 -16.07
CA GLY A 193 11.22 0.53 -14.76
C GLY A 193 10.56 -0.85 -14.74
N LEU A 194 10.75 -1.64 -15.79
CA LEU A 194 10.32 -3.03 -15.87
C LEU A 194 11.51 -3.95 -15.59
N TYR A 195 11.29 -4.90 -14.70
CA TYR A 195 12.28 -5.88 -14.27
C TYR A 195 11.71 -7.27 -14.46
N GLU A 196 12.51 -8.16 -15.00
CA GLU A 196 12.16 -9.55 -15.25
C GLU A 196 13.19 -10.45 -14.55
N ALA A 197 12.80 -11.67 -14.21
CA ALA A 197 13.78 -12.67 -13.80
C ALA A 197 14.76 -12.89 -14.95
N THR A 198 16.05 -13.00 -14.64
CA THR A 198 16.98 -13.55 -15.61
C THR A 198 16.70 -15.05 -15.66
N SER A 199 15.91 -15.48 -16.64
CA SER A 199 15.85 -16.90 -16.98
C SER A 199 17.24 -17.25 -17.53
N ALA A 200 18.09 -17.79 -16.65
CA ALA A 200 19.21 -18.57 -17.13
C ALA A 200 18.58 -19.78 -17.83
N GLY A 201 18.52 -19.71 -19.17
CA GLY A 201 18.31 -20.88 -20.02
C GLY A 201 19.45 -21.87 -19.86
#